data_AF-A0A1E5AJF1-F1
#
_entry.id   AF-A0A1E5AJF1-F1
#
_cell.length_a   1.000
_cell.length_b   1.000
_cell.length_c   1.000
_cell.angle_alpha   90.00
_cell.angle_beta   90.00
_cell.angle_gamma   90.00
#
_symmetry.space_group_name_H-M   'P 1'
#
loop_
_entity.id
_entity.type
_entity.pdbx_description
1 polymer ?
#
loop_
_entity_poly.entity_id
_entity_poly.type
_entity_poly.pdbx_seq_one_letter_code
_entity_poly.pdbx_strand_id
1 'polypeptide(L)'
;MTREFETASLAWLEAELQDTLDEDIEIEFSEPMLSQEIRKIYREQHPEMLDRQVYFRNLLRLQAELIKVQDWVQQTGAKVCILFEGRDAAGKGGVIKRITQRLDPRVARVVALPAPNRREQSQWYFQRYVPHLPAGGEIVLFDRSWYNRAGVEQVMGFATEEQVEQFFQDVPEFERMLARSGIILLKYWFSITDEEQQLRFMMRIHDPMKQWKLSPMDLESRIRWEQYTKAKEEMLERTNIPEAPWYVVEGNDKKRERLNCIEHLLTKIPYEEVPVEKVELPDRKYNPDYERQVLPDELYVPKIY
;
A
#
# COMPACT_ATOMS: atom_id res chain seq x y z
N MET A 1 6.21 -33.39 -33.35
CA MET A 1 6.49 -33.53 -31.91
C MET A 1 6.87 -32.20 -31.23
N THR A 2 6.69 -31.04 -31.89
CA THR A 2 7.02 -29.70 -31.35
C THR A 2 5.79 -28.86 -30.98
N ARG A 3 4.65 -29.04 -31.69
CA ARG A 3 3.40 -28.29 -31.42
C ARG A 3 2.67 -28.68 -30.13
N GLU A 4 2.71 -29.95 -29.72
CA GLU A 4 2.02 -30.41 -28.50
C GLU A 4 2.72 -29.99 -27.20
N PHE A 5 4.05 -29.78 -27.25
CA PHE A 5 4.82 -29.28 -26.11
C PHE A 5 4.60 -27.76 -25.92
N GLU A 6 4.44 -26.98 -26.98
CA GLU A 6 4.09 -25.56 -26.88
C GLU A 6 2.67 -25.35 -26.30
N THR A 7 1.69 -26.17 -26.67
CA THR A 7 0.32 -26.05 -26.12
C THR A 7 0.23 -26.50 -24.65
N ALA A 8 0.96 -27.55 -24.25
CA ALA A 8 1.05 -27.94 -22.85
C ALA A 8 1.82 -26.91 -22.01
N SER A 9 2.82 -26.25 -22.61
CA SER A 9 3.59 -25.15 -22.00
C SER A 9 2.79 -23.86 -21.80
N LEU A 10 1.67 -23.67 -22.50
CA LEU A 10 0.80 -22.51 -22.31
C LEU A 10 -0.33 -22.81 -21.33
N ALA A 11 -0.79 -24.07 -21.25
CA ALA A 11 -1.87 -24.48 -20.36
C ALA A 11 -1.51 -24.37 -18.87
N TRP A 12 -0.27 -24.66 -18.47
CA TRP A 12 0.15 -24.44 -17.07
C TRP A 12 0.29 -22.94 -16.75
N LEU A 13 0.75 -22.13 -17.71
CA LEU A 13 0.85 -20.68 -17.56
C LEU A 13 -0.54 -20.05 -17.44
N GLU A 14 -1.50 -20.50 -18.26
CA GLU A 14 -2.90 -20.13 -18.15
C GLU A 14 -3.51 -20.56 -16.82
N ALA A 15 -3.23 -21.79 -16.35
CA ALA A 15 -3.68 -22.27 -15.05
C ALA A 15 -3.08 -21.46 -13.89
N GLU A 16 -1.80 -21.14 -13.92
CA GLU A 16 -1.14 -20.33 -12.88
C GLU A 16 -1.59 -18.86 -12.92
N LEU A 17 -1.85 -18.32 -14.11
CA LEU A 17 -2.44 -16.99 -14.28
C LEU A 17 -3.90 -16.97 -13.81
N GLN A 18 -4.62 -18.07 -13.97
CA GLN A 18 -5.98 -18.25 -13.49
C GLN A 18 -6.02 -18.45 -11.97
N ASP A 19 -5.10 -19.23 -11.39
CA ASP A 19 -4.92 -19.37 -9.94
C ASP A 19 -4.52 -18.03 -9.32
N THR A 20 -3.63 -17.27 -9.98
CA THR A 20 -3.24 -15.90 -9.59
C THR A 20 -4.45 -14.96 -9.60
N LEU A 21 -5.28 -15.03 -10.64
CA LEU A 21 -6.53 -14.27 -10.72
C LEU A 21 -7.51 -14.72 -9.63
N ASP A 22 -7.59 -16.01 -9.32
CA ASP A 22 -8.46 -16.57 -8.30
C ASP A 22 -8.02 -16.19 -6.88
N GLU A 23 -6.73 -16.16 -6.57
CA GLU A 23 -6.16 -15.60 -5.33
C GLU A 23 -6.50 -14.09 -5.20
N ASP A 24 -6.39 -13.34 -6.29
CA ASP A 24 -6.71 -11.92 -6.33
C ASP A 24 -8.22 -11.64 -6.19
N ILE A 25 -9.02 -12.56 -6.75
CA ILE A 25 -10.47 -12.62 -6.63
C ILE A 25 -10.86 -12.99 -5.19
N GLU A 26 -10.14 -13.89 -4.51
CA GLU A 26 -10.36 -14.32 -3.13
C GLU A 26 -10.05 -13.18 -2.13
N ILE A 27 -8.96 -12.44 -2.36
CA ILE A 27 -8.64 -11.21 -1.62
C ILE A 27 -9.73 -10.14 -1.80
N GLU A 28 -10.41 -10.12 -2.94
CA GLU A 28 -11.60 -9.28 -3.15
C GLU A 28 -12.90 -9.92 -2.65
N PHE A 29 -13.05 -11.25 -2.59
CA PHE A 29 -14.18 -11.94 -1.94
C PHE A 29 -14.14 -11.85 -0.43
N SER A 30 -13.00 -11.39 0.12
CA SER A 30 -12.99 -10.71 1.42
C SER A 30 -13.83 -9.41 1.41
N GLU A 31 -14.54 -9.08 0.32
CA GLU A 31 -15.78 -8.28 0.29
C GLU A 31 -16.88 -9.06 1.03
N PRO A 32 -17.15 -8.70 2.28
CA PRO A 32 -17.87 -9.56 3.21
C PRO A 32 -19.35 -9.62 2.86
N MET A 33 -20.08 -10.34 3.72
CA MET A 33 -21.53 -10.49 3.74
C MET A 33 -22.26 -9.14 3.95
N LEU A 34 -21.95 -8.13 3.14
CA LEU A 34 -22.81 -6.98 2.95
C LEU A 34 -24.18 -7.52 2.55
N SER A 35 -25.21 -7.04 3.24
CA SER A 35 -26.57 -7.35 2.87
C SER A 35 -26.79 -6.97 1.40
N GLN A 36 -27.68 -7.67 0.71
CA GLN A 36 -27.93 -7.40 -0.72
C GLN A 36 -28.32 -5.93 -0.95
N GLU A 37 -28.96 -5.31 0.05
CA GLU A 37 -29.35 -3.90 0.06
C GLU A 37 -28.14 -2.96 0.04
N ILE A 38 -27.12 -3.19 0.88
CA ILE A 38 -25.92 -2.32 0.90
C ILE A 38 -25.15 -2.44 -0.43
N ARG A 39 -25.07 -3.64 -1.00
CA ARG A 39 -24.45 -3.86 -2.33
C ARG A 39 -25.20 -3.12 -3.45
N LYS A 40 -26.54 -3.04 -3.35
CA LYS A 40 -27.37 -2.31 -4.32
C LYS A 40 -27.13 -0.80 -4.21
N ILE A 41 -27.18 -0.24 -2.98
CA ILE A 41 -26.91 1.18 -2.73
C ILE A 41 -25.52 1.58 -3.24
N TYR A 42 -24.50 0.78 -2.96
CA TYR A 42 -23.14 1.05 -3.42
C TYR A 42 -23.03 1.10 -4.94
N ARG A 43 -23.70 0.19 -5.65
CA ARG A 43 -23.74 0.17 -7.13
C ARG A 43 -24.53 1.34 -7.71
N GLU A 44 -25.63 1.74 -7.09
CA GLU A 44 -26.42 2.90 -7.53
C GLU A 44 -25.63 4.21 -7.39
N GLN A 45 -24.81 4.34 -6.34
CA GLN A 45 -23.94 5.50 -6.13
C GLN A 45 -22.68 5.50 -7.03
N HIS A 46 -22.31 4.34 -7.60
CA HIS A 46 -21.14 4.18 -8.46
C HIS A 46 -21.48 3.42 -9.76
N PRO A 47 -22.24 4.04 -10.68
CA PRO A 47 -22.67 3.37 -11.91
C PRO A 47 -21.53 3.11 -12.90
N GLU A 48 -20.47 3.93 -12.86
CA GLU A 48 -19.32 3.84 -13.79
C GLU A 48 -18.09 3.18 -13.16
N MET A 49 -18.26 2.19 -12.28
CA MET A 49 -17.12 1.46 -11.73
C MET A 49 -16.34 0.72 -12.80
N LEU A 50 -15.02 0.66 -12.63
CA LEU A 50 -14.17 -0.13 -13.52
C LEU A 50 -14.55 -1.62 -13.45
N ASP A 51 -14.72 -2.21 -14.65
CA ASP A 51 -14.94 -3.65 -14.78
C ASP A 51 -13.85 -4.45 -14.05
N ARG A 52 -14.26 -5.56 -13.44
CA ARG A 52 -13.38 -6.36 -12.58
C ARG A 52 -12.25 -7.01 -13.36
N GLN A 53 -12.52 -7.56 -14.54
CA GLN A 53 -11.49 -8.20 -15.36
C GLN A 53 -10.51 -7.16 -15.90
N VAL A 54 -11.01 -6.00 -16.31
CA VAL A 54 -10.17 -4.86 -16.74
C VAL A 54 -9.26 -4.40 -15.60
N TYR A 55 -9.80 -4.30 -14.38
CA TYR A 55 -9.01 -3.94 -13.21
C TYR A 55 -7.86 -4.92 -12.94
N PHE A 56 -8.15 -6.22 -12.85
CA PHE A 56 -7.12 -7.21 -12.54
C PHE A 56 -6.05 -7.33 -13.61
N ARG A 57 -6.43 -7.27 -14.90
CA ARG A 57 -5.45 -7.29 -15.99
C ARG A 57 -4.47 -6.11 -15.88
N ASN A 58 -4.98 -4.91 -15.60
CA ASN A 58 -4.12 -3.74 -15.42
C ASN A 58 -3.31 -3.83 -14.13
N LEU A 59 -3.87 -4.34 -13.05
CA LEU A 59 -3.17 -4.55 -11.79
C LEU A 59 -1.98 -5.49 -11.96
N LEU A 60 -2.16 -6.63 -12.63
CA LEU A 60 -1.08 -7.60 -12.89
C LEU A 60 0.03 -6.98 -13.73
N ARG A 61 -0.33 -6.22 -14.79
CA ARG A 61 0.65 -5.46 -15.58
C ARG A 61 1.47 -4.52 -14.70
N LEU A 62 0.79 -3.74 -13.86
CA LEU A 62 1.45 -2.78 -12.96
C LEU A 62 2.32 -3.46 -11.91
N GLN A 63 1.89 -4.61 -11.37
CA GLN A 63 2.67 -5.40 -10.43
C GLN A 63 3.92 -5.99 -11.07
N ALA A 64 3.85 -6.40 -12.35
CA ALA A 64 5.04 -6.80 -13.10
C ALA A 64 6.05 -5.66 -13.24
N GLU A 65 5.59 -4.43 -13.51
CA GLU A 65 6.48 -3.25 -13.53
C GLU A 65 7.04 -2.90 -12.14
N LEU A 66 6.27 -3.09 -11.07
CA LEU A 66 6.76 -2.92 -9.70
C LEU A 66 7.89 -3.91 -9.34
N ILE A 67 7.86 -5.13 -9.87
CA ILE A 67 8.97 -6.09 -9.72
C ILE A 67 10.24 -5.54 -10.38
N LYS A 68 10.13 -4.98 -11.59
CA LYS A 68 11.28 -4.33 -12.25
C LYS A 68 11.84 -3.16 -11.43
N VAL A 69 10.96 -2.35 -10.84
CA VAL A 69 11.37 -1.29 -9.90
C VAL A 69 12.16 -1.86 -8.73
N GLN A 70 11.68 -2.94 -8.13
CA GLN A 70 12.37 -3.59 -7.01
C GLN A 70 13.77 -4.07 -7.41
N ASP A 71 13.88 -4.77 -8.54
CA ASP A 71 15.15 -5.31 -9.02
C ASP A 71 16.15 -4.18 -9.30
N TRP A 72 15.67 -3.09 -9.93
CA TRP A 72 16.47 -1.89 -10.16
C TRP A 72 16.90 -1.22 -8.86
N VAL A 73 16.01 -1.10 -7.87
CA VAL A 73 16.33 -0.54 -6.55
C VAL A 73 17.44 -1.36 -5.89
N GLN A 74 17.30 -2.69 -5.86
CA GLN A 74 18.32 -3.57 -5.28
C GLN A 74 19.67 -3.45 -6.00
N GLN A 75 19.66 -3.46 -7.33
CA GLN A 75 20.91 -3.45 -8.11
C GLN A 75 21.64 -2.10 -8.03
N THR A 76 20.90 -0.99 -8.06
CA THR A 76 21.49 0.36 -8.05
C THR A 76 21.78 0.87 -6.64
N GLY A 77 21.18 0.27 -5.62
CA GLY A 77 21.22 0.79 -4.26
C GLY A 77 20.37 2.05 -4.07
N ALA A 78 19.40 2.31 -4.94
CA ALA A 78 18.47 3.43 -4.80
C ALA A 78 17.69 3.36 -3.47
N LYS A 79 17.25 4.51 -2.98
CA LYS A 79 16.51 4.63 -1.71
C LYS A 79 15.13 5.20 -2.00
N VAL A 80 14.08 4.41 -1.81
CA VAL A 80 12.71 4.86 -2.13
C VAL A 80 11.88 4.96 -0.86
N CYS A 81 11.30 6.13 -0.62
CA CYS A 81 10.42 6.40 0.52
C CYS A 81 9.09 6.95 0.00
N ILE A 82 7.99 6.30 0.35
CA ILE A 82 6.65 6.65 -0.14
C ILE A 82 5.73 6.89 1.06
N LEU A 83 5.18 8.10 1.16
CA LEU A 83 4.25 8.49 2.20
C LEU A 83 2.81 8.38 1.68
N PHE A 84 1.97 7.63 2.39
CA PHE A 84 0.53 7.55 2.13
C PHE A 84 -0.20 8.31 3.23
N GLU A 85 -0.73 9.48 2.87
CA GLU A 85 -1.58 10.32 3.72
C GLU A 85 -2.97 10.49 3.11
N GLY A 86 -3.91 10.99 3.90
CA GLY A 86 -5.29 11.17 3.45
C GLY A 86 -6.29 10.82 4.53
N ARG A 87 -7.57 11.06 4.23
CA ARG A 87 -8.65 10.88 5.20
C ARG A 87 -8.76 9.44 5.70
N ASP A 88 -9.43 9.30 6.83
CA ASP A 88 -9.85 7.99 7.31
C ASP A 88 -10.79 7.35 6.30
N ALA A 89 -10.60 6.05 6.11
CA ALA A 89 -11.25 5.27 5.06
C ALA A 89 -10.94 5.66 3.60
N ALA A 90 -9.99 6.57 3.35
CA ALA A 90 -9.69 7.03 1.98
C ALA A 90 -9.21 5.93 1.03
N GLY A 91 -8.50 4.90 1.49
CA GLY A 91 -8.08 3.78 0.64
C GLY A 91 -6.59 3.39 0.74
N LYS A 92 -5.79 4.19 1.44
CA LYS A 92 -4.33 4.04 1.68
C LYS A 92 -3.85 2.59 1.82
N GLY A 93 -4.28 1.89 2.88
CA GLY A 93 -3.84 0.51 3.14
C GLY A 93 -4.24 -0.49 2.04
N GLY A 94 -5.29 -0.20 1.26
CA GLY A 94 -5.66 -0.99 0.09
C GLY A 94 -4.65 -0.84 -1.05
N VAL A 95 -4.18 0.38 -1.30
CA VAL A 95 -3.13 0.65 -2.31
C VAL A 95 -1.80 0.06 -1.86
N ILE A 96 -1.39 0.30 -0.60
CA ILE A 96 -0.17 -0.28 -0.02
C ILE A 96 -0.18 -1.79 -0.17
N LYS A 97 -1.29 -2.45 0.19
CA LYS A 97 -1.44 -3.90 0.04
C LYS A 97 -1.22 -4.35 -1.40
N ARG A 98 -1.77 -3.63 -2.39
CA ARG A 98 -1.60 -3.99 -3.81
C ARG A 98 -0.20 -3.74 -4.35
N ILE A 99 0.51 -2.72 -3.84
CA ILE A 99 1.92 -2.49 -4.16
C ILE A 99 2.78 -3.64 -3.61
N THR A 100 2.63 -3.96 -2.32
CA THR A 100 3.52 -4.92 -1.65
C THR A 100 3.17 -6.38 -1.91
N GLN A 101 2.01 -6.66 -2.52
CA GLN A 101 1.51 -8.03 -2.71
C GLN A 101 2.48 -8.95 -3.46
N ARG A 102 3.22 -8.42 -4.43
CA ARG A 102 4.11 -9.18 -5.32
C ARG A 102 5.59 -8.80 -5.15
N LEU A 103 5.91 -8.00 -4.14
CA LEU A 103 7.28 -7.55 -3.86
C LEU A 103 7.93 -8.42 -2.78
N ASP A 104 9.23 -8.61 -2.87
CA ASP A 104 10.06 -9.24 -1.84
C ASP A 104 10.00 -8.39 -0.57
N PRO A 105 9.49 -8.95 0.56
CA PRO A 105 9.41 -8.23 1.83
C PRO A 105 10.77 -7.83 2.41
N ARG A 106 11.88 -8.35 1.89
CA ARG A 106 13.24 -7.94 2.27
C ARG A 106 13.64 -6.62 1.61
N VAL A 107 12.99 -6.24 0.52
CA VAL A 107 13.24 -5.00 -0.22
C VAL A 107 12.18 -3.97 0.09
N ALA A 108 10.91 -4.39 0.03
CA ALA A 108 9.76 -3.53 0.21
C ALA A 108 9.11 -3.80 1.56
N ARG A 109 9.14 -2.82 2.46
CA ARG A 109 8.51 -2.93 3.78
C ARG A 109 7.54 -1.79 4.06
N VAL A 110 6.50 -2.12 4.83
CA VAL A 110 5.49 -1.17 5.29
C VAL A 110 5.81 -0.72 6.71
N VAL A 111 5.72 0.58 6.96
CA VAL A 111 5.87 1.21 8.27
C VAL A 111 4.51 1.78 8.67
N ALA A 112 3.93 1.22 9.73
CA ALA A 112 2.68 1.68 10.31
C ALA A 112 2.89 1.85 11.83
N LEU A 113 3.32 3.04 12.25
CA LEU A 113 3.66 3.29 13.65
C LEU A 113 2.38 3.51 14.50
N PRO A 114 2.31 2.95 15.71
CA PRO A 114 1.24 3.28 16.65
C PRO A 114 1.42 4.70 17.21
N ALA A 115 0.44 5.15 18.01
CA ALA A 115 0.55 6.38 18.77
C ALA A 115 1.87 6.43 19.58
N PRO A 116 2.54 7.60 19.66
CA PRO A 116 3.83 7.71 20.31
C PRO A 116 3.71 7.44 21.81
N ASN A 117 4.64 6.65 22.37
CA ASN A 117 4.74 6.45 23.81
C ASN A 117 5.32 7.70 24.51
N ARG A 118 5.32 7.72 25.86
CA ARG A 118 5.80 8.90 26.62
C ARG A 118 7.23 9.31 26.29
N ARG A 119 8.12 8.36 26.00
CA ARG A 119 9.50 8.66 25.63
C ARG A 119 9.55 9.29 24.24
N GLU A 120 8.84 8.73 23.26
CA GLU A 120 8.74 9.28 21.91
C GLU A 120 8.11 10.68 21.90
N GLN A 121 7.14 10.95 22.77
CA GLN A 121 6.55 12.29 22.92
C GLN A 121 7.55 13.34 23.45
N SER A 122 8.57 12.91 24.23
CA SER A 122 9.63 13.79 24.75
C SER A 122 10.82 13.94 23.80
N GLN A 123 10.85 13.20 22.70
CA GLN A 123 11.93 13.23 21.71
C GLN A 123 11.69 14.34 20.68
N TRP A 124 12.73 14.59 19.88
CA TRP A 124 12.54 15.33 18.64
C TRP A 124 11.53 14.57 17.75
N TYR A 125 10.54 15.27 17.20
CA TYR A 125 9.37 14.64 16.58
C TYR A 125 9.72 13.66 15.45
N PHE A 126 10.69 14.00 14.60
CA PHE A 126 11.13 13.13 13.49
C PHE A 126 11.96 11.92 13.97
N GLN A 127 12.48 11.93 15.20
CA GLN A 127 13.41 10.91 15.71
C GLN A 127 12.84 9.49 15.65
N ARG A 128 11.54 9.32 15.85
CA ARG A 128 10.91 7.99 15.76
C ARG A 128 10.73 7.49 14.32
N TYR A 129 10.70 8.39 13.35
CA TYR A 129 10.51 8.05 11.93
C TYR A 129 11.85 7.76 11.24
N VAL A 130 12.92 8.46 11.62
CA VAL A 130 14.26 8.34 11.04
C VAL A 130 14.80 6.89 11.01
N PRO A 131 14.67 6.06 12.06
CA PRO A 131 15.11 4.67 12.05
C PRO A 131 14.45 3.80 10.98
N HIS A 132 13.31 4.25 10.44
CA HIS A 132 12.55 3.52 9.45
C HIS A 132 12.78 3.99 8.01
N LEU A 133 13.59 5.03 7.79
CA LEU A 133 13.96 5.49 6.45
C LEU A 133 14.68 4.38 5.65
N PRO A 134 14.60 4.39 4.31
CA PRO A 134 15.24 3.38 3.48
C PRO A 134 16.77 3.48 3.53
N ALA A 135 17.43 2.33 3.70
CA ALA A 135 18.82 2.15 3.29
C ALA A 135 18.92 1.94 1.76
N GLY A 136 20.14 1.92 1.22
CA GLY A 136 20.35 1.66 -0.20
C GLY A 136 19.82 0.28 -0.59
N GLY A 137 18.99 0.21 -1.63
CA GLY A 137 18.32 -1.01 -2.06
C GLY A 137 17.02 -1.29 -1.33
N GLU A 138 16.46 -0.32 -0.60
CA GLU A 138 15.17 -0.47 0.11
C GLU A 138 14.06 0.43 -0.46
N ILE A 139 12.85 -0.12 -0.43
CA ILE A 139 11.59 0.59 -0.66
C ILE A 139 10.81 0.60 0.66
N VAL A 140 10.50 1.79 1.17
CA VAL A 140 9.75 1.95 2.41
C VAL A 140 8.44 2.68 2.15
N LEU A 141 7.34 2.02 2.51
CA LEU A 141 5.98 2.56 2.40
C LEU A 141 5.47 2.94 3.79
N PHE A 142 5.20 4.22 4.02
CA PHE A 142 4.63 4.73 5.27
C PHE A 142 3.10 4.77 5.19
N ASP A 143 2.40 3.93 5.96
CA ASP A 143 0.96 4.06 6.20
C ASP A 143 0.74 5.08 7.33
N ARG A 144 0.52 6.33 6.92
CA ARG A 144 0.79 7.54 7.70
C ARG A 144 2.28 7.74 8.03
N SER A 145 2.62 8.98 8.33
CA SER A 145 4.00 9.46 8.41
C SER A 145 4.16 10.53 9.50
N TRP A 146 5.23 11.31 9.40
CA TRP A 146 5.41 12.53 10.20
C TRP A 146 4.28 13.56 9.99
N TYR A 147 3.53 13.47 8.89
CA TYR A 147 2.37 14.32 8.64
C TYR A 147 1.18 14.09 9.58
N ASN A 148 1.23 13.11 10.49
CA ASN A 148 0.29 13.03 11.61
C ASN A 148 0.16 14.36 12.36
N ARG A 149 1.26 15.12 12.49
CA ARG A 149 1.28 16.42 13.16
C ARG A 149 0.40 17.47 12.49
N ALA A 150 0.48 17.57 11.16
CA ALA A 150 -0.31 18.50 10.34
C ALA A 150 -1.73 18.00 10.04
N GLY A 151 -2.14 16.87 10.61
CA GLY A 151 -3.45 16.29 10.41
C GLY A 151 -4.13 15.97 11.74
N VAL A 152 -4.04 14.71 12.15
CA VAL A 152 -4.73 14.22 13.34
C VAL A 152 -4.28 14.93 14.62
N GLU A 153 -2.99 15.21 14.82
CA GLU A 153 -2.54 15.84 16.07
C GLU A 153 -3.01 17.29 16.18
N GLN A 154 -2.99 18.05 15.08
CA GLN A 154 -3.51 19.42 15.02
C GLN A 154 -5.04 19.45 15.25
N VAL A 155 -5.80 18.63 14.52
CA VAL A 155 -7.27 18.66 14.57
C VAL A 155 -7.81 18.10 15.89
N MET A 156 -7.13 17.12 16.49
CA MET A 156 -7.56 16.51 17.75
C MET A 156 -6.97 17.17 19.00
N GLY A 157 -6.03 18.12 18.83
CA GLY A 157 -5.37 18.79 19.96
C GLY A 157 -4.35 17.90 20.69
N PHE A 158 -3.71 16.97 19.98
CA PHE A 158 -2.59 16.17 20.52
C PHE A 158 -1.24 16.87 20.40
N ALA A 159 -1.18 17.95 19.63
CA ALA A 159 -0.05 18.87 19.56
C ALA A 159 -0.51 20.29 19.87
N THR A 160 0.34 21.06 20.55
CA THR A 160 0.13 22.50 20.75
C THR A 160 0.30 23.26 19.43
N GLU A 161 -0.27 24.45 19.30
CA GLU A 161 -0.13 25.29 18.12
C GLU A 161 1.35 25.57 17.80
N GLU A 162 2.19 25.81 18.82
CA GLU A 162 3.62 26.04 18.67
C GLU A 162 4.35 24.81 18.09
N GLN A 163 3.95 23.60 18.49
CA GLN A 163 4.52 22.35 17.96
C GLN A 163 4.13 22.11 16.50
N VAL A 164 2.90 22.47 16.12
CA VAL A 164 2.43 22.36 14.72
C VAL A 164 3.16 23.38 13.85
N GLU A 165 3.31 24.61 14.32
CA GLU A 165 4.05 25.65 13.60
C GLU A 165 5.53 25.27 13.44
N GLN A 166 6.18 24.77 14.51
CA GLN A 166 7.55 24.26 14.42
C GLN A 166 7.66 23.12 13.42
N PHE A 167 6.69 22.20 13.38
CA PHE A 167 6.68 21.11 12.40
C PHE A 167 6.63 21.64 10.97
N PHE A 168 5.81 22.66 10.69
CA PHE A 168 5.74 23.23 9.34
C PHE A 168 7.01 23.98 8.93
N GLN A 169 7.77 24.52 9.88
CA GLN A 169 9.09 25.09 9.63
C GLN A 169 10.12 23.99 9.34
N ASP A 170 10.09 22.89 10.10
CA ASP A 170 11.09 21.83 10.04
C ASP A 170 10.88 20.86 8.87
N VAL A 171 9.63 20.49 8.56
CA VAL A 171 9.34 19.39 7.62
C VAL A 171 9.88 19.62 6.21
N PRO A 172 9.79 20.82 5.60
CA PRO A 172 10.36 21.02 4.27
C PRO A 172 11.89 20.90 4.27
N GLU A 173 12.56 21.39 5.32
CA GLU A 173 14.01 21.25 5.47
C GLU A 173 14.43 19.81 5.68
N PHE A 174 13.69 19.07 6.52
CA PHE A 174 13.90 17.65 6.73
C PHE A 174 13.79 16.88 5.41
N GLU A 175 12.75 17.12 4.61
CA GLU A 175 12.55 16.46 3.32
C GLU A 175 13.61 16.86 2.28
N ARG A 176 14.06 18.12 2.26
CA ARG A 176 15.22 18.54 1.46
C ARG A 176 16.50 17.82 1.85
N MET A 177 16.71 17.54 3.14
CA MET A 177 17.85 16.72 3.58
C MET A 177 17.74 15.28 3.06
N LEU A 178 16.54 14.68 3.09
CA LEU A 178 16.31 13.33 2.54
C LEU A 178 16.58 13.29 1.03
N ALA A 179 16.01 14.24 0.27
CA ALA A 179 16.20 14.35 -1.16
C ALA A 179 17.68 14.55 -1.54
N ARG A 180 18.40 15.44 -0.85
CA ARG A 180 19.85 15.64 -1.05
C ARG A 180 20.69 14.41 -0.72
N SER A 181 20.23 13.56 0.19
CA SER A 181 20.85 12.26 0.48
C SER A 181 20.61 11.23 -0.63
N GLY A 182 19.78 11.53 -1.64
CA GLY A 182 19.43 10.61 -2.71
C GLY A 182 18.25 9.69 -2.38
N ILE A 183 17.40 10.07 -1.42
CA ILE A 183 16.12 9.40 -1.20
C ILE A 183 15.10 9.94 -2.20
N ILE A 184 14.52 9.05 -3.00
CA ILE A 184 13.36 9.35 -3.83
C ILE A 184 12.14 9.38 -2.89
N LEU A 185 11.70 10.59 -2.53
CA LEU A 185 10.58 10.81 -1.63
C LEU A 185 9.31 11.12 -2.42
N LEU A 186 8.30 10.25 -2.31
CA LEU A 186 7.00 10.43 -2.95
C LEU A 186 5.92 10.61 -1.87
N LYS A 187 5.05 11.62 -2.02
CA LYS A 187 3.99 11.93 -1.05
C LYS A 187 2.63 11.90 -1.73
N TYR A 188 1.75 11.04 -1.25
CA TYR A 188 0.41 10.85 -1.80
C TYR A 188 -0.67 11.23 -0.79
N TRP A 189 -1.59 12.10 -1.20
CA TRP A 189 -2.80 12.42 -0.46
C TRP A 189 -4.03 11.76 -1.10
N PHE A 190 -4.64 10.83 -0.38
CA PHE A 190 -5.86 10.16 -0.83
C PHE A 190 -7.10 10.99 -0.46
N SER A 191 -7.80 11.46 -1.50
CA SER A 191 -8.96 12.33 -1.38
C SER A 191 -10.24 11.59 -1.71
N ILE A 192 -11.19 11.59 -0.78
CA ILE A 192 -12.55 11.06 -0.96
C ILE A 192 -13.57 12.15 -0.59
N THR A 193 -14.79 12.03 -1.14
CA THR A 193 -15.89 12.92 -0.76
C THR A 193 -16.48 12.53 0.60
N ASP A 194 -17.28 13.43 1.17
CA ASP A 194 -17.92 13.20 2.48
C ASP A 194 -18.92 12.04 2.41
N GLU A 195 -19.65 11.96 1.30
CA GLU A 195 -20.61 10.90 1.01
C GLU A 195 -19.91 9.55 0.90
N GLU A 196 -18.76 9.48 0.23
CA GLU A 196 -18.00 8.25 0.11
C GLU A 196 -17.38 7.83 1.44
N GLN A 197 -16.92 8.79 2.25
CA GLN A 197 -16.45 8.48 3.60
C GLN A 197 -17.57 7.87 4.45
N GLN A 198 -18.76 8.49 4.43
CA GLN A 198 -19.95 8.01 5.12
C GLN A 198 -20.30 6.58 4.68
N LEU A 199 -20.34 6.32 3.37
CA LEU A 199 -20.63 5.01 2.81
C LEU A 199 -19.64 3.96 3.32
N ARG A 200 -18.34 4.27 3.32
CA ARG A 200 -17.30 3.35 3.80
C ARG A 200 -17.39 3.07 5.28
N PHE A 201 -17.77 4.05 6.11
CA PHE A 201 -18.01 3.81 7.53
C PHE A 201 -19.21 2.90 7.73
N MET A 202 -20.33 3.15 7.04
CA MET A 202 -21.50 2.27 7.10
C MET A 202 -21.17 0.84 6.68
N MET A 203 -20.40 0.67 5.60
CA MET A 203 -19.92 -0.64 5.20
C MET A 203 -19.10 -1.31 6.31
N ARG A 204 -18.16 -0.61 6.97
CA ARG A 204 -17.34 -1.18 8.04
C ARG A 204 -18.15 -1.55 9.28
N ILE A 205 -19.19 -0.79 9.61
CA ILE A 205 -20.06 -1.04 10.77
C ILE A 205 -20.83 -2.34 10.58
N HIS A 206 -21.39 -2.55 9.38
CA HIS A 206 -22.23 -3.70 9.04
C HIS A 206 -21.44 -4.92 8.55
N ASP A 207 -20.12 -4.84 8.54
CA ASP A 207 -19.23 -5.87 7.99
C ASP A 207 -18.33 -6.44 9.09
N PRO A 208 -18.59 -7.67 9.58
CA PRO A 208 -17.81 -8.30 10.65
C PRO A 208 -16.31 -8.41 10.36
N MET A 209 -15.91 -8.55 9.09
CA MET A 209 -14.49 -8.70 8.71
C MET A 209 -13.77 -7.36 8.61
N LYS A 210 -14.50 -6.24 8.67
CA LYS A 210 -13.94 -4.88 8.62
C LYS A 210 -14.18 -4.05 9.87
N GLN A 211 -14.96 -4.54 10.83
CA GLN A 211 -15.24 -3.83 12.09
C GLN A 211 -13.98 -3.43 12.85
N TRP A 212 -12.93 -4.26 12.83
CA TRP A 212 -11.65 -3.94 13.47
C TRP A 212 -10.95 -2.69 12.89
N LYS A 213 -11.35 -2.23 11.70
CA LYS A 213 -10.84 -1.01 11.05
C LYS A 213 -11.54 0.27 11.54
N LEU A 214 -12.48 0.15 12.48
CA LEU A 214 -13.14 1.29 13.12
C LEU A 214 -12.52 1.54 14.48
N SER A 215 -12.10 2.77 14.69
CA SER A 215 -11.64 3.29 15.97
C SER A 215 -12.54 4.43 16.43
N PRO A 216 -12.57 4.76 17.74
CA PRO A 216 -13.25 5.97 18.22
C PRO A 216 -12.75 7.25 17.52
N MET A 217 -11.47 7.27 17.10
CA MET A 217 -10.87 8.38 16.37
C MET A 217 -11.54 8.63 15.01
N ASP A 218 -11.94 7.56 14.32
CA ASP A 218 -12.58 7.65 13.02
C ASP A 218 -13.97 8.31 13.10
N LEU A 219 -14.68 8.15 14.22
CA LEU A 219 -15.98 8.80 14.43
C LEU A 219 -15.81 10.28 14.74
N GLU A 220 -14.82 10.65 15.56
CA GLU A 220 -14.47 12.04 15.81
C GLU A 220 -13.98 12.74 14.53
N SER A 221 -13.24 12.05 13.66
CA SER A 221 -12.75 12.63 12.41
C SER A 221 -13.87 12.94 11.42
N ARG A 222 -14.95 12.14 11.43
CA ARG A 222 -16.18 12.42 10.68
C ARG A 222 -16.86 13.71 11.14
N ILE A 223 -16.95 13.94 12.44
CA ILE A 223 -17.56 15.16 13.01
C ILE A 223 -16.74 16.40 12.63
N ARG A 224 -15.41 16.29 12.63
CA ARG A 224 -14.48 17.39 12.36
C ARG A 224 -14.09 17.52 10.88
N TRP A 225 -14.97 17.11 9.96
CA TRP A 225 -14.67 17.05 8.53
C TRP A 225 -13.99 18.31 7.98
N GLU A 226 -14.56 19.48 8.27
CA GLU A 226 -14.08 20.78 7.81
C GLU A 226 -12.73 21.18 8.41
N GLN A 227 -12.49 20.82 9.69
CA GLN A 227 -11.20 21.07 10.34
C GLN A 227 -10.09 20.25 9.66
N TYR A 228 -10.36 18.99 9.32
CA TYR A 228 -9.46 18.18 8.50
C TYR A 228 -9.28 18.74 7.09
N THR A 229 -10.31 19.35 6.50
CA THR A 229 -10.19 20.03 5.19
C THR A 229 -9.19 21.19 5.27
N LYS A 230 -9.32 22.05 6.29
CA LYS A 230 -8.42 23.20 6.51
C LYS A 230 -7.00 22.73 6.79
N ALA A 231 -6.82 21.75 7.66
CA ALA A 231 -5.51 21.18 7.98
C ALA A 231 -4.83 20.58 6.74
N LYS A 232 -5.57 19.86 5.89
CA LYS A 232 -5.07 19.38 4.59
C LYS A 232 -4.61 20.53 3.69
N GLU A 233 -5.41 21.58 3.54
CA GLU A 233 -5.09 22.71 2.66
C GLU A 233 -3.82 23.42 3.11
N GLU A 234 -3.71 23.72 4.41
CA GLU A 234 -2.50 24.29 5.01
C GLU A 234 -1.29 23.37 4.81
N MET A 235 -1.44 22.06 5.06
CA MET A 235 -0.37 21.08 4.88
C MET A 235 0.15 21.05 3.45
N LEU A 236 -0.75 21.00 2.46
CA LEU A 236 -0.36 20.99 1.05
C LEU A 236 0.30 22.31 0.64
N GLU A 237 -0.24 23.45 1.06
CA GLU A 237 0.31 24.77 0.74
C GLU A 237 1.74 24.93 1.31
N ARG A 238 1.95 24.59 2.57
CA ARG A 238 3.23 24.85 3.27
C ARG A 238 4.32 23.83 2.95
N THR A 239 3.97 22.64 2.48
CA THR A 239 4.91 21.51 2.37
C THR A 239 5.00 20.88 0.98
N ASN A 240 4.29 21.43 -0.01
CA ASN A 240 4.47 21.06 -1.40
C ASN A 240 5.68 21.82 -2.00
N ILE A 241 6.86 21.20 -1.92
CA ILE A 241 8.12 21.78 -2.41
C ILE A 241 8.59 21.07 -3.69
N PRO A 242 9.41 21.71 -4.55
CA PRO A 242 9.90 21.09 -5.79
C PRO A 242 10.65 19.77 -5.57
N GLU A 243 11.38 19.64 -4.47
CA GLU A 243 12.17 18.45 -4.13
C GLU A 243 11.32 17.29 -3.57
N ALA A 244 10.13 17.59 -3.06
CA ALA A 244 9.19 16.65 -2.44
C ALA A 244 7.75 17.14 -2.66
N PRO A 245 7.22 16.99 -3.88
CA PRO A 245 5.88 17.43 -4.20
C PRO A 245 4.81 16.50 -3.62
N TRP A 246 3.60 17.04 -3.46
CA TRP A 246 2.40 16.30 -3.12
C TRP A 246 1.61 15.90 -4.36
N TYR A 247 1.10 14.66 -4.36
CA TYR A 247 0.22 14.14 -5.40
C TYR A 247 -1.13 13.75 -4.79
N VAL A 248 -2.21 14.30 -5.33
CA VAL A 248 -3.56 13.96 -4.90
C VAL A 248 -4.05 12.76 -5.70
N VAL A 249 -4.51 11.73 -5.00
CA VAL A 249 -5.15 10.55 -5.59
C VAL A 249 -6.64 10.61 -5.30
N GLU A 250 -7.44 10.61 -6.36
CA GLU A 250 -8.90 10.51 -6.24
C GLU A 250 -9.30 9.10 -5.82
N GLY A 251 -9.87 9.00 -4.63
CA GLY A 251 -10.11 7.73 -3.94
C GLY A 251 -11.53 7.19 -4.05
N ASN A 252 -12.48 7.90 -4.69
CA ASN A 252 -13.89 7.49 -4.70
C ASN A 252 -14.10 6.12 -5.36
N ASP A 253 -13.45 5.86 -6.50
CA ASP A 253 -13.35 4.53 -7.07
C ASP A 253 -12.05 3.85 -6.61
N LYS A 254 -12.16 2.90 -5.67
CA LYS A 254 -11.01 2.16 -5.12
C LYS A 254 -10.17 1.43 -6.17
N LYS A 255 -10.78 0.95 -7.26
CA LYS A 255 -10.04 0.24 -8.31
C LYS A 255 -9.18 1.22 -9.09
N ARG A 256 -9.79 2.33 -9.53
CA ARG A 256 -9.07 3.40 -10.24
C ARG A 256 -8.02 4.06 -9.36
N GLU A 257 -8.34 4.31 -8.09
CA GLU A 257 -7.42 4.82 -7.07
C GLU A 257 -6.12 4.00 -7.02
N ARG A 258 -6.24 2.68 -6.90
CA ARG A 258 -5.08 1.77 -6.86
C ARG A 258 -4.27 1.82 -8.15
N LEU A 259 -4.93 1.67 -9.30
CA LEU A 259 -4.26 1.63 -10.59
C LEU A 259 -3.53 2.95 -10.87
N ASN A 260 -4.20 4.09 -10.69
CA ASN A 260 -3.64 5.41 -10.97
C ASN A 260 -2.49 5.75 -10.02
N CYS A 261 -2.60 5.40 -8.73
CA CYS A 261 -1.51 5.63 -7.78
C CYS A 261 -0.26 4.83 -8.16
N ILE A 262 -0.42 3.54 -8.50
CA ILE A 262 0.69 2.68 -8.90
C ILE A 262 1.28 3.14 -10.23
N GLU A 263 0.46 3.41 -11.25
CA GLU A 263 0.92 3.95 -12.54
C GLU A 263 1.72 5.24 -12.33
N HIS A 264 1.19 6.19 -11.56
CA HIS A 264 1.90 7.44 -11.25
C HIS A 264 3.23 7.18 -10.52
N LEU A 265 3.25 6.28 -9.53
CA LEU A 265 4.48 5.89 -8.82
C LEU A 265 5.54 5.41 -9.80
N LEU A 266 5.19 4.53 -10.74
CA LEU A 266 6.11 4.03 -11.76
C LEU A 266 6.68 5.17 -12.61
N THR A 267 5.89 6.20 -12.94
CA THR A 267 6.39 7.36 -13.70
C THR A 267 7.37 8.25 -12.93
N LYS A 268 7.42 8.16 -11.60
CA LYS A 268 8.27 9.00 -10.75
C LYS A 268 9.58 8.35 -10.36
N ILE A 269 9.70 7.03 -10.52
CA ILE A 269 10.93 6.31 -10.27
C ILE A 269 11.64 6.11 -11.61
N PRO A 270 12.90 6.57 -11.76
CA PRO A 270 13.65 6.41 -13.01
C PRO A 270 14.26 5.01 -13.11
N TYR A 271 13.43 3.97 -13.01
CA TYR A 271 13.89 2.58 -13.08
C TYR A 271 14.18 2.16 -14.52
N GLU A 272 15.12 1.26 -14.66
CA GLU A 272 15.48 0.62 -15.93
C GLU A 272 15.36 -0.90 -15.77
N GLU A 273 15.09 -1.60 -16.85
CA GLU A 273 15.05 -3.07 -16.83
C GLU A 273 16.44 -3.64 -16.55
N VAL A 274 16.53 -4.43 -15.48
CA VAL A 274 17.76 -5.13 -15.09
C VAL A 274 17.86 -6.44 -15.88
N PRO A 275 19.04 -6.78 -16.45
CA PRO A 275 19.22 -8.06 -17.13
C PRO A 275 19.04 -9.23 -16.15
N VAL A 276 18.10 -10.12 -16.45
CA VAL A 276 17.88 -11.34 -15.68
C VAL A 276 18.70 -12.48 -16.28
N GLU A 277 19.53 -13.13 -15.47
CA GLU A 277 20.21 -14.37 -15.89
C GLU A 277 19.17 -15.48 -16.09
N LYS A 278 19.25 -16.20 -17.21
CA LYS A 278 18.36 -17.33 -17.45
C LYS A 278 18.65 -18.43 -16.43
N VAL A 279 17.66 -18.74 -15.60
CA VAL A 279 17.73 -19.86 -14.66
C VAL A 279 17.42 -21.14 -15.43
N GLU A 280 18.41 -22.04 -15.53
CA GLU A 280 18.19 -23.40 -15.99
C GLU A 280 17.91 -24.29 -14.77
N LEU A 281 16.79 -25.01 -14.79
CA LEU A 281 16.46 -25.98 -13.74
C LEU A 281 17.43 -27.15 -13.84
N PRO A 282 18.34 -27.36 -12.87
CA PRO A 282 19.27 -28.47 -12.95
C PRO A 282 18.55 -29.80 -12.75
N ASP A 283 19.10 -30.86 -13.35
CA ASP A 283 18.62 -32.21 -13.12
C ASP A 283 18.67 -32.55 -11.63
N ARG A 284 17.59 -33.18 -11.15
CA ARG A 284 17.52 -33.68 -9.78
C ARG A 284 18.58 -34.77 -9.58
N LYS A 285 19.48 -34.57 -8.62
CA LYS A 285 20.38 -35.63 -8.15
C LYS A 285 19.59 -36.66 -7.35
N TYR A 286 19.44 -37.87 -7.90
CA TYR A 286 18.83 -39.00 -7.22
C TYR A 286 19.87 -39.75 -6.38
N ASN A 287 19.55 -40.02 -5.10
CA ASN A 287 20.34 -40.89 -4.25
C ASN A 287 19.62 -42.24 -4.12
N PRO A 288 20.12 -43.32 -4.74
CA PRO A 288 19.48 -44.64 -4.66
C PRO A 288 19.48 -45.24 -3.25
N ASP A 289 20.40 -44.80 -2.39
CA ASP A 289 20.53 -45.29 -1.01
C ASP A 289 19.60 -44.55 -0.03
N TYR A 290 18.84 -43.56 -0.50
CA TYR A 290 17.91 -42.79 0.31
C TYR A 290 16.48 -43.28 0.12
N GLU A 291 15.94 -43.95 1.16
CA GLU A 291 14.52 -44.26 1.28
C GLU A 291 13.86 -43.28 2.26
N ARG A 292 12.80 -42.60 1.81
CA ARG A 292 12.07 -41.67 2.67
C ARG A 292 11.29 -42.46 3.72
N GLN A 293 11.62 -42.27 4.99
CA GLN A 293 10.89 -42.86 6.09
C GLN A 293 9.45 -42.32 6.15
N VAL A 294 8.50 -43.18 6.53
CA VAL A 294 7.13 -42.78 6.84
C VAL A 294 7.17 -42.03 8.17
N LEU A 295 6.69 -40.78 8.16
CA LEU A 295 6.62 -39.97 9.38
C LEU A 295 5.35 -40.33 10.17
N PRO A 296 5.36 -40.16 11.50
CA PRO A 296 4.15 -40.30 12.32
C PRO A 296 3.01 -39.36 11.87
N ASP A 297 1.77 -39.86 11.91
CA ASP A 297 0.57 -39.10 11.50
C ASP A 297 0.37 -37.80 12.29
N GLU A 298 0.82 -37.75 13.55
CA GLU A 298 0.76 -36.57 14.43
C GLU A 298 1.61 -35.38 13.94
N LEU A 299 2.58 -35.63 13.06
CA LEU A 299 3.39 -34.56 12.45
C LEU A 299 2.66 -33.89 11.27
N TYR A 300 1.58 -34.50 10.78
CA TYR A 300 0.82 -33.95 9.66
C TYR A 300 -0.34 -33.09 10.19
N VAL A 301 -0.54 -31.94 9.54
CA VAL A 301 -1.72 -31.11 9.79
C VAL A 301 -2.96 -31.94 9.45
N PRO A 302 -3.96 -32.03 10.36
CA PRO A 302 -5.19 -32.76 10.08
C PRO A 302 -5.84 -32.26 8.79
N LYS A 303 -6.15 -33.20 7.88
CA LYS A 303 -6.83 -32.90 6.62
C LYS A 303 -8.33 -32.73 6.87
N ILE A 304 -8.72 -31.52 7.26
CA ILE A 304 -10.11 -31.14 7.57
C ILE A 304 -10.89 -30.77 6.30
N TYR A 305 -10.20 -30.35 5.24
CA TYR A 305 -10.76 -29.97 3.95
C TYR A 305 -10.14 -30.84 2.84
#